data_AF-A0A6J4Y0Z6-F1
#
_entry.id   AF-A0A6J4Y0Z6-F1
#
_cell.length_a   1.000
_cell.length_b   1.000
_cell.length_c   1.000
_cell.angle_alpha   90.00
_cell.angle_beta   90.00
_cell.angle_gamma   90.00
#
_symmetry.space_group_name_H-M   'P 1'
#
loop_
_entity.id
_entity.type
_entity.pdbx_description
1 polymer ?
#
loop_
_entity_poly.entity_id
_entity_poly.type
_entity_poly.pdbx_seq_one_letter_code
_entity_poly.pdbx_strand_id
1 'polypeptide(L)'
;MLSRWPECRLVTSTVSLSIIMKPIITENHSESNVNVKGIVERIIKYQQIETIKDLNEIAVLDNSKEDRGFGCYRKSERKIEIYVDPILKWQPWILKKTYFFPFLTIGMTLAHELDHHVNRDNAFIDREQTAERNMFNYIYPALGVFQPIMKFIHFFSAKFRK
;
A
#
# COMPACT_ATOMS: atom_id res chain seq x y z
N MET A 1 -47.95 -34.50 -30.87
CA MET A 1 -46.82 -33.63 -31.24
C MET A 1 -46.27 -33.01 -29.96
N LEU A 2 -45.12 -33.49 -29.47
CA LEU A 2 -44.45 -32.92 -28.29
C LEU A 2 -43.25 -32.09 -28.79
N SER A 3 -43.30 -30.78 -28.58
CA SER A 3 -42.24 -29.84 -28.93
C SER A 3 -41.02 -30.08 -28.04
N ARG A 4 -39.89 -30.44 -28.65
CA ARG A 4 -38.58 -30.47 -27.99
C ARG A 4 -38.13 -29.04 -27.69
N TRP A 5 -37.86 -28.76 -26.42
CA TRP A 5 -37.19 -27.53 -26.01
C TRP A 5 -35.71 -27.55 -26.44
N PRO A 6 -35.11 -26.41 -26.80
CA PRO A 6 -33.70 -26.38 -27.19
C PRO A 6 -32.82 -26.61 -25.96
N GLU A 7 -31.84 -27.50 -26.12
CA GLU A 7 -30.79 -27.77 -25.13
C GLU A 7 -30.02 -26.47 -24.85
N CYS A 8 -30.06 -26.05 -23.59
CA CYS A 8 -29.27 -24.94 -23.07
C CYS A 8 -27.79 -25.36 -23.10
N ARG A 9 -27.05 -25.03 -24.16
CA ARG A 9 -25.59 -25.20 -24.19
C ARG A 9 -24.98 -24.18 -23.24
N LEU A 10 -24.55 -24.66 -22.07
CA LEU A 10 -23.65 -23.94 -21.20
C LEU A 10 -22.35 -23.68 -21.98
N VAL A 11 -22.19 -22.44 -22.45
CA VAL A 11 -20.91 -21.92 -22.91
C VAL A 11 -20.05 -21.83 -21.66
N THR A 12 -19.24 -22.85 -21.42
CA THR A 12 -18.17 -22.78 -20.43
C THR A 12 -17.11 -21.83 -20.97
N SER A 13 -17.30 -20.52 -20.72
CA SER A 13 -16.21 -19.57 -20.87
C SER A 13 -15.10 -20.01 -19.92
N THR A 14 -14.01 -20.51 -20.47
CA THR A 14 -12.75 -20.70 -19.76
C THR A 14 -12.28 -19.32 -19.31
N VAL A 15 -12.71 -18.92 -18.11
CA VAL A 15 -12.11 -17.79 -17.41
C VAL A 15 -10.68 -18.22 -17.12
N SER A 16 -9.75 -17.73 -17.93
CA SER A 16 -8.32 -17.78 -17.60
C SER A 16 -8.15 -17.06 -16.27
N LEU A 17 -8.04 -17.83 -15.19
CA LEU A 17 -7.58 -17.33 -13.90
C LEU A 17 -6.11 -16.95 -14.09
N SER A 18 -5.87 -15.73 -14.58
CA SER A 18 -4.57 -15.11 -14.43
C SER A 18 -4.29 -15.08 -12.93
N ILE A 19 -3.37 -15.92 -12.45
CA ILE A 19 -2.92 -15.91 -11.06
C ILE A 19 -2.34 -14.52 -10.83
N ILE A 20 -3.07 -13.69 -10.08
CA ILE A 20 -2.61 -12.37 -9.73
C ILE A 20 -1.50 -12.56 -8.70
N MET A 21 -0.27 -12.41 -9.15
CA MET A 21 0.90 -12.47 -8.28
C MET A 21 0.92 -11.22 -7.42
N LYS A 22 0.95 -11.42 -6.10
CA LYS A 22 1.24 -10.34 -5.15
C LYS A 22 2.70 -9.88 -5.35
N PRO A 23 3.02 -8.60 -5.09
CA PRO A 23 4.39 -8.14 -5.14
C PRO A 23 5.26 -8.95 -4.17
N ILE A 24 6.49 -9.24 -4.59
CA ILE A 24 7.49 -9.84 -3.71
C ILE A 24 7.91 -8.78 -2.69
N ILE A 25 7.95 -9.14 -1.40
CA ILE A 25 8.43 -8.22 -0.35
C ILE A 25 9.80 -8.70 0.10
N THR A 26 10.84 -7.92 -0.22
CA THR A 26 12.22 -8.19 0.17
C THR A 26 12.63 -7.29 1.34
N GLU A 27 13.43 -7.84 2.26
CA GLU A 27 13.96 -7.10 3.40
C GLU A 27 15.47 -7.23 3.39
N ASN A 28 16.14 -6.17 2.90
CA ASN A 28 17.59 -6.10 2.82
C ASN A 28 18.18 -5.31 4.00
N HIS A 29 17.32 -4.69 4.82
CA HIS A 29 17.66 -4.04 6.07
C HIS A 29 16.59 -4.35 7.11
N SER A 30 17.02 -4.72 8.32
CA SER A 30 16.13 -5.05 9.43
C SER A 30 16.57 -4.32 10.69
N GLU A 31 15.61 -3.77 11.41
CA GLU A 31 15.83 -3.01 12.64
C GLU A 31 15.27 -3.77 13.83
N SER A 32 16.09 -3.98 14.86
CA SER A 32 15.77 -4.90 15.97
C SER A 32 14.49 -4.54 16.73
N ASN A 33 14.04 -3.28 16.64
CA ASN A 33 12.94 -2.73 17.42
C ASN A 33 11.65 -2.52 16.61
N VAL A 34 11.70 -2.69 15.27
CA VAL A 34 10.55 -2.44 14.39
C VAL A 34 10.48 -3.52 13.31
N ASN A 35 9.39 -4.29 13.29
CA ASN A 35 9.12 -5.26 12.24
C ASN A 35 8.59 -4.57 10.97
N VAL A 36 9.48 -3.95 10.20
CA VAL A 36 9.14 -3.18 8.99
C VAL A 36 8.48 -4.09 7.96
N LYS A 37 9.09 -5.23 7.62
CA LYS A 37 8.51 -6.20 6.68
C LYS A 37 7.09 -6.61 7.08
N GLY A 38 6.85 -6.93 8.35
CA GLY A 38 5.53 -7.29 8.84
C GLY A 38 4.49 -6.16 8.74
N ILE A 39 4.91 -4.90 8.88
CA ILE A 39 4.04 -3.74 8.64
C ILE A 39 3.67 -3.64 7.15
N VAL A 40 4.66 -3.76 6.25
CA VAL A 40 4.46 -3.72 4.80
C VAL A 40 3.54 -4.86 4.35
N GLU A 41 3.85 -6.10 4.74
CA GLU A 41 3.05 -7.29 4.46
C GLU A 41 1.61 -7.12 4.92
N ARG A 42 1.42 -6.56 6.13
CA ARG A 42 0.10 -6.28 6.66
C ARG A 42 -0.64 -5.27 5.81
N ILE A 43 -0.03 -4.17 5.40
CA ILE A 43 -0.69 -3.16 4.56
C ILE A 43 -1.06 -3.74 3.20
N ILE A 44 -0.14 -4.44 2.55
CA ILE A 44 -0.36 -5.07 1.24
C ILE A 44 -1.46 -6.14 1.29
N LYS A 45 -1.55 -6.90 2.37
CA LYS A 45 -2.59 -7.92 2.56
C LYS A 45 -4.00 -7.35 2.45
N TYR A 46 -4.22 -6.09 2.84
CA TYR A 46 -5.54 -5.46 2.84
C TYR A 46 -5.79 -4.53 1.64
N GLN A 47 -4.88 -4.48 0.67
CA GLN A 47 -5.11 -3.69 -0.54
C GLN A 47 -6.07 -4.38 -1.50
N GLN A 48 -6.78 -3.56 -2.28
CA GLN A 48 -7.51 -4.04 -3.45
C GLN A 48 -6.51 -4.56 -4.49
N ILE A 49 -6.94 -5.54 -5.26
CA ILE A 49 -6.11 -6.19 -6.28
C ILE A 49 -5.58 -5.17 -7.27
N GLU A 50 -6.42 -4.22 -7.65
CA GLU A 50 -6.14 -3.15 -8.60
C GLU A 50 -5.00 -2.24 -8.13
N THR A 51 -4.86 -2.05 -6.81
CA THR A 51 -3.81 -1.23 -6.20
C THR A 51 -2.43 -1.85 -6.34
N ILE A 52 -2.34 -3.18 -6.32
CA ILE A 52 -1.07 -3.91 -6.36
C ILE A 52 -0.83 -4.61 -7.69
N LYS A 53 -1.78 -4.48 -8.62
CA LYS A 53 -1.71 -5.11 -9.93
C LYS A 53 -0.50 -4.57 -10.67
N ASP A 54 0.29 -5.49 -11.22
CA ASP A 54 1.52 -5.19 -11.96
C ASP A 54 2.68 -4.65 -11.10
N LEU A 55 2.53 -4.56 -9.78
CA LEU A 55 3.63 -4.24 -8.88
C LEU A 55 4.49 -5.50 -8.68
N ASN A 56 5.78 -5.41 -9.04
CA ASN A 56 6.68 -6.56 -9.00
C ASN A 56 7.26 -6.79 -7.61
N GLU A 57 7.74 -5.72 -6.96
CA GLU A 57 8.51 -5.81 -5.72
C GLU A 57 8.27 -4.60 -4.81
N ILE A 58 8.32 -4.86 -3.50
CA ILE A 58 8.50 -3.85 -2.47
C ILE A 58 9.76 -4.20 -1.68
N ALA A 59 10.79 -3.37 -1.81
CA ALA A 59 12.09 -3.58 -1.18
C ALA A 59 12.23 -2.69 0.06
N VAL A 60 12.49 -3.31 1.20
CA VAL A 60 12.85 -2.62 2.45
C VAL A 60 14.37 -2.50 2.50
N LEU A 61 14.86 -1.26 2.44
CA LEU A 61 16.27 -0.90 2.32
C LEU A 61 16.71 -0.03 3.50
N ASP A 62 18.02 0.05 3.74
CA ASP A 62 18.61 0.89 4.77
C ASP A 62 18.43 2.38 4.42
N ASN A 63 18.99 2.80 3.29
CA ASN A 63 18.96 4.19 2.85
C ASN A 63 19.08 4.29 1.32
N SER A 64 18.77 5.46 0.76
CA SER A 64 19.09 5.76 -0.64
C SER A 64 20.44 6.47 -0.74
N LYS A 65 21.23 6.08 -1.74
CA LYS A 65 22.47 6.82 -2.10
C LYS A 65 22.19 8.05 -2.95
N GLU A 66 21.04 8.09 -3.61
CA GLU A 66 20.70 9.08 -4.65
C GLU A 66 19.53 9.97 -4.23
N ASP A 67 18.74 9.53 -3.27
CA ASP A 67 17.49 10.16 -2.87
C ASP A 67 17.52 10.59 -1.39
N ARG A 68 16.84 11.68 -1.06
CA ARG A 68 16.65 12.15 0.33
C ARG A 68 15.27 11.79 0.89
N GLY A 69 14.45 11.08 0.13
CA GLY A 69 13.10 10.65 0.52
C GLY A 69 13.07 9.50 1.52
N PHE A 70 11.84 9.18 1.96
CA PHE A 70 11.54 8.03 2.82
C PHE A 70 11.18 6.77 2.02
N GLY A 71 10.75 6.96 0.77
CA GLY A 71 10.49 5.89 -0.18
C GLY A 71 10.64 6.41 -1.61
N CYS A 72 10.55 5.49 -2.57
CA CYS A 72 10.59 5.82 -3.99
C CYS A 72 9.88 4.74 -4.82
N TYR A 73 9.00 5.16 -5.72
CA TYR A 73 8.44 4.31 -6.76
C TYR A 73 9.27 4.35 -8.05
N ARG A 74 9.93 3.24 -8.38
CA ARG A 74 10.69 3.04 -9.62
C ARG A 74 9.77 2.56 -10.73
N LYS A 75 9.26 3.50 -11.55
CA LYS A 75 8.29 3.20 -12.63
C LYS A 75 8.76 2.12 -13.61
N SER A 76 10.02 2.15 -14.04
CA SER A 76 10.60 1.20 -15.01
C SER A 76 10.62 -0.24 -14.48
N GLU A 77 10.86 -0.41 -13.18
CA GLU A 77 10.97 -1.71 -12.51
C GLU A 77 9.65 -2.16 -11.90
N ARG A 78 8.66 -1.25 -11.82
CA ARG A 78 7.42 -1.42 -11.07
C ARG A 78 7.71 -1.90 -9.64
N LYS A 79 8.61 -1.16 -8.99
CA LYS A 79 9.16 -1.48 -7.68
C LYS A 79 8.96 -0.30 -6.73
N ILE A 80 8.60 -0.59 -5.49
CA ILE A 80 8.60 0.40 -4.40
C ILE A 80 9.80 0.13 -3.51
N GLU A 81 10.54 1.19 -3.18
CA GLU A 81 11.64 1.16 -2.22
C GLU A 81 11.21 1.90 -0.97
N ILE A 82 11.45 1.31 0.21
CA ILE A 82 11.20 1.94 1.51
C ILE A 82 12.54 2.07 2.23
N TYR A 83 12.95 3.29 2.56
CA TYR A 83 14.21 3.59 3.22
C TYR A 83 14.01 3.73 4.72
N VAL A 84 14.37 2.69 5.46
CA VAL A 84 14.03 2.55 6.88
C VAL A 84 14.80 3.52 7.77
N ASP A 85 16.10 3.70 7.54
CA ASP A 85 16.92 4.57 8.38
C ASP A 85 16.39 6.02 8.41
N PRO A 86 16.12 6.67 7.26
CA PRO A 86 15.52 7.99 7.24
C PRO A 86 14.20 8.07 8.03
N ILE A 87 13.29 7.11 7.82
CA ILE A 87 11.98 7.06 8.49
C ILE A 87 12.18 6.97 10.01
N LEU A 88 12.99 6.01 10.46
CA LEU A 88 13.18 5.79 11.89
C LEU A 88 13.98 6.92 12.52
N LYS A 89 15.00 7.49 11.88
CA LYS A 89 15.78 8.62 12.40
C LYS A 89 14.93 9.87 12.60
N TRP A 90 13.98 10.12 11.69
CA TRP A 90 13.06 11.25 11.78
C TRP A 90 12.08 11.18 12.97
N GLN A 91 11.70 9.97 13.40
CA GLN A 91 10.75 9.79 14.50
C GLN A 91 11.34 10.21 15.87
N PRO A 92 10.56 10.88 16.74
CA PRO A 92 10.96 11.10 18.13
C PRO A 92 11.22 9.78 18.87
N TRP A 93 12.32 9.68 19.62
CA TRP A 93 12.79 8.44 20.27
C TRP A 93 11.71 7.71 21.10
N ILE A 94 10.86 8.47 21.79
CA ILE A 94 9.79 7.93 22.64
C ILE A 94 8.67 7.30 21.82
N LEU A 95 8.41 7.81 20.62
CA LEU A 95 7.34 7.33 19.73
C LEU A 95 7.78 6.10 18.93
N LYS A 96 9.08 5.93 18.65
CA LYS A 96 9.62 4.72 18.00
C LYS A 96 9.25 3.42 18.73
N LYS A 97 9.11 3.50 20.06
CA LYS A 97 8.76 2.37 20.92
C LYS A 97 7.27 2.00 20.86
N THR A 98 6.44 2.90 20.35
CA THR A 98 4.99 2.66 20.23
C THR A 98 4.73 2.01 18.88
N TYR A 99 4.29 0.74 18.83
CA TYR A 99 4.03 0.03 17.55
C TYR A 99 3.24 0.87 16.53
N PHE A 100 2.33 1.69 17.02
CA PHE A 100 1.47 2.57 16.23
C PHE A 100 2.24 3.62 15.40
N PHE A 101 3.32 4.21 15.92
CA PHE A 101 3.99 5.32 15.23
C PHE A 101 4.89 4.86 14.06
N PRO A 102 5.73 3.80 14.20
CA PRO A 102 6.37 3.16 13.06
C PRO A 102 5.35 2.60 12.06
N PHE A 103 4.26 1.98 12.53
CA PHE A 103 3.19 1.51 11.64
C PHE A 103 2.64 2.65 10.77
N LEU A 104 2.33 3.81 11.37
CA LEU A 104 1.81 4.94 10.63
C LEU A 104 2.83 5.52 9.65
N THR A 105 4.06 5.78 10.07
CA THR A 105 5.07 6.43 9.21
C THR A 105 5.54 5.54 8.06
N ILE A 106 5.81 4.26 8.32
CA ILE A 106 6.11 3.27 7.28
C ILE A 106 4.90 3.11 6.37
N GLY A 107 3.69 3.03 6.95
CA GLY A 107 2.46 2.89 6.19
C GLY A 107 2.16 4.10 5.30
N MET A 108 2.43 5.32 5.78
CA MET A 108 2.31 6.55 5.02
C MET A 108 3.27 6.56 3.84
N THR A 109 4.54 6.22 4.07
CA THR A 109 5.53 6.11 3.01
C THR A 109 5.08 5.10 1.94
N LEU A 110 4.73 3.87 2.34
CA LEU A 110 4.26 2.85 1.42
C LEU A 110 3.00 3.27 0.65
N ALA A 111 2.03 3.89 1.35
CA ALA A 111 0.79 4.32 0.74
C ALA A 111 0.98 5.45 -0.28
N HIS A 112 1.90 6.36 -0.02
CA HIS A 112 2.28 7.41 -0.96
C HIS A 112 2.83 6.81 -2.27
N GLU A 113 3.79 5.88 -2.15
CA GLU A 113 4.36 5.19 -3.31
C GLU A 113 3.37 4.27 -4.04
N LEU A 114 2.40 3.70 -3.31
CA LEU A 114 1.30 2.95 -3.93
C LEU A 114 0.38 3.84 -4.76
N ASP A 115 0.08 5.07 -4.33
CA ASP A 115 -0.70 6.02 -5.13
C ASP A 115 0.06 6.39 -6.41
N HIS A 116 1.37 6.64 -6.32
CA HIS A 116 2.23 6.82 -7.50
C HIS A 116 2.18 5.63 -8.45
N HIS A 117 2.19 4.40 -7.92
CA HIS A 117 2.08 3.19 -8.72
C HIS A 117 0.72 3.08 -9.43
N VAL A 118 -0.38 3.35 -8.73
CA VAL A 118 -1.75 3.31 -9.30
C VAL A 118 -1.91 4.39 -10.36
N ASN A 119 -1.36 5.57 -10.13
CA ASN A 119 -1.50 6.74 -10.99
C ASN A 119 -0.32 6.94 -11.95
N ARG A 120 0.55 5.95 -12.10
CA ARG A 120 1.82 6.03 -12.86
C ARG A 120 1.68 6.51 -14.31
N ASP A 121 0.53 6.26 -14.91
CA ASP A 121 0.23 6.56 -16.32
C ASP A 121 -0.84 7.67 -16.47
N ASN A 122 -1.30 8.27 -15.38
CA ASN A 122 -2.29 9.34 -15.41
C ASN A 122 -1.61 10.71 -15.51
N ALA A 123 -1.59 11.28 -16.71
CA ALA A 123 -0.98 12.58 -16.99
C ALA A 123 -1.85 13.79 -16.55
N PHE A 124 -3.10 13.56 -16.14
CA PHE A 124 -4.07 14.63 -15.85
C PHE A 124 -4.17 15.00 -14.37
N ILE A 125 -3.36 14.36 -13.52
CA ILE A 125 -3.38 14.59 -12.07
C ILE A 125 -2.02 15.04 -11.56
N ASP A 126 -2.04 15.85 -10.51
CA ASP A 126 -0.87 16.08 -9.68
C ASP A 126 -0.66 14.86 -8.77
N ARG A 127 0.38 14.08 -9.09
CA ARG A 127 0.67 12.81 -8.43
C ARG A 127 1.06 12.97 -6.96
N GLU A 128 1.70 14.08 -6.60
CA GLU A 128 2.11 14.35 -5.22
C GLU A 128 0.88 14.68 -4.38
N GLN A 129 0.05 15.58 -4.90
CA GLN A 129 -1.15 16.01 -4.19
C GLN A 129 -2.15 14.85 -4.02
N THR A 130 -2.28 13.96 -5.03
CA THR A 130 -3.14 12.77 -4.90
C THR A 130 -2.59 11.80 -3.87
N ALA A 131 -1.28 11.53 -3.89
CA ALA A 131 -0.63 10.64 -2.94
C ALA A 131 -0.82 11.12 -1.50
N GLU A 132 -0.58 12.40 -1.21
CA GLU A 132 -0.80 13.00 0.11
C GLU A 132 -2.26 12.91 0.57
N ARG A 133 -3.22 13.13 -0.35
CA ARG A 133 -4.65 13.11 -0.04
C ARG A 133 -5.17 11.69 0.22
N ASN A 134 -4.66 10.70 -0.50
CA ASN A 134 -5.19 9.34 -0.51
C ASN A 134 -4.43 8.38 0.42
N MET A 135 -3.26 8.77 0.92
CA MET A 135 -2.38 7.93 1.74
C MET A 135 -3.11 7.12 2.83
N PHE A 136 -4.02 7.76 3.57
CA PHE A 136 -4.78 7.09 4.63
C PHE A 136 -5.79 6.05 4.11
N ASN A 137 -6.28 6.17 2.88
CA ASN A 137 -7.20 5.20 2.28
C ASN A 137 -6.51 3.83 2.10
N TYR A 138 -5.21 3.84 1.83
CA TYR A 138 -4.42 2.61 1.71
C TYR A 138 -4.06 2.03 3.09
N ILE A 139 -3.83 2.87 4.11
CA ILE A 139 -3.45 2.40 5.46
C ILE A 139 -4.67 1.92 6.26
N TYR A 140 -5.81 2.60 6.14
CA TYR A 140 -6.99 2.39 6.97
C TYR A 140 -7.48 0.93 7.02
N PRO A 141 -7.57 0.19 5.90
CA PRO A 141 -7.93 -1.22 5.91
C PRO A 141 -7.02 -2.08 6.80
N ALA A 142 -5.73 -1.74 6.89
CA ALA A 142 -4.73 -2.51 7.62
C ALA A 142 -4.72 -2.25 9.14
N LEU A 143 -5.39 -1.21 9.62
CA LEU A 143 -5.41 -0.81 11.04
C LEU A 143 -6.13 -1.82 11.96
N GLY A 144 -6.88 -2.78 11.41
CA GLY A 144 -7.50 -3.86 12.18
C GLY A 144 -8.35 -3.35 13.36
N VAL A 145 -8.04 -3.79 14.59
CA VAL A 145 -8.74 -3.37 15.82
C VAL A 145 -8.69 -1.86 16.09
N PHE A 146 -7.78 -1.13 15.45
CA PHE A 146 -7.69 0.34 15.56
C PHE A 146 -8.57 1.08 14.54
N GLN A 147 -9.23 0.39 13.62
CA GLN A 147 -10.17 1.00 12.66
C GLN A 147 -11.26 1.85 13.33
N PRO A 148 -11.92 1.44 14.44
CA PRO A 148 -12.93 2.26 15.10
C PRO A 148 -12.35 3.57 15.67
N ILE A 149 -11.14 3.52 16.23
CA ILE A 149 -10.45 4.70 16.77
C ILE A 149 -10.09 5.67 15.65
N MET A 150 -9.65 5.17 14.50
CA MET A 150 -9.33 6.01 13.34
C MET A 150 -10.57 6.58 12.66
N LYS A 151 -11.69 5.86 12.63
CA LYS A 151 -13.01 6.41 12.25
C LYS A 151 -13.41 7.56 13.17
N PHE A 152 -13.19 7.41 14.47
CA PHE A 152 -13.46 8.45 15.46
C PHE A 152 -12.58 9.68 15.19
N ILE A 153 -11.26 9.52 15.11
CA ILE A 153 -10.32 10.62 14.81
C ILE A 153 -10.67 11.31 13.49
N HIS A 154 -11.00 10.54 12.43
CA HIS A 154 -11.43 11.08 11.15
C HIS A 154 -12.69 11.94 11.28
N PHE A 155 -13.72 11.45 11.99
CA PHE A 155 -14.96 12.18 12.26
C PHE A 155 -14.71 13.52 12.99
N PHE A 156 -13.83 13.54 14.01
CA PHE A 156 -13.49 14.79 14.69
C PHE A 156 -12.66 15.72 13.80
N SER A 157 -11.66 15.21 13.07
CA SER A 157 -10.83 16.03 12.18
C SER A 157 -11.61 16.65 11.02
N ALA A 158 -12.62 15.95 10.49
CA ALA A 158 -13.52 16.47 9.45
C ALA A 158 -14.40 17.62 9.97
N LYS A 159 -14.74 17.61 11.27
CA LYS A 159 -15.52 18.66 11.92
C LYS A 159 -14.75 19.98 12.09
N PHE A 160 -13.40 19.93 12.08
CA PHE A 160 -12.53 21.11 12.19
C PHE A 160 -11.99 21.62 10.85
N ARG A 161 -12.34 21.01 9.71
CA ARG A 161 -12.04 21.50 8.35
C ARG A 161 -13.17 22.39 7.78
N LYS A 162 -13.72 23.29 8.60
CA LYS A 162 -14.60 24.36 8.15
C LYS A 162 -13.89 25.69 8.26
#